data_AF-T0QQ17-F1
#
_entry.id   AF-T0QQ17-F1
#
_cell.length_a   1.000
_cell.length_b   1.000
_cell.length_c   1.000
_cell.angle_alpha   90.00
_cell.angle_beta   90.00
_cell.angle_gamma   90.00
#
_symmetry.space_group_name_H-M   'P 1'
#
loop_
_entity.id
_entity.type
_entity.pdbx_description
1 polymer ?
#
loop_
_entity_poly.entity_id
_entity_poly.type
_entity_poly.pdbx_seq_one_letter_code
_entity_poly.pdbx_strand_id
1 'polypeptide(L)'
;MNDASVVALLWAHRQSDWNWRDLILTAINEHALQALAFLCAHSPPTALSGVLDAVSGSSPLSLVEVLHARGADCTHVAMDRAASAGNFDVVVFLHEHRTEGCTTDAMDRAATYGYFNVVAFLHENRCEGCTTDALDGGVGGDYLDIVRFLFDHRDEGASSDVLDKAAANGNLIIFVYLQQRGPFAHSTAAIDLAASNGHLDVVAYLLAHREDGGSLDSTVRGALENGHIAIVELLVAAGYPLPTDVSRVVRAMRQPNALALLQLYVAQGVALPGAWTADVHTFGAKDVSAFYRRHSPHHPPNNLSLHFEHMTLDEVRTALAKEDFNAVAALWATQPEMRQDFLLEVIVRTNESLDALSFLLEAGVGQPRDVARASIRRRSFAMLRILLPYCLDPRDPIDNLVFLIEWVHTQSHDFTASPLLLLKTEMIAQAYAANCLDIHVGSGIEALTAELLETGATSSIVEPAIGGLEQRVLFKSGVADWGLATLFVHFAAVDPTKHVAQLLRWLDMVTNAVLTTHLQHLLNKTFADRLDVVAAARAASDAHTYAAAYDDY
;
A
#
# COMPACT_ATOMS: atom_id res chain seq x y z
N MET A 1 -23.83 -0.19 13.00
CA MET A 1 -23.31 -0.84 14.22
C MET A 1 -23.90 -2.25 14.28
N ASN A 2 -23.06 -3.27 14.25
CA ASN A 2 -23.48 -4.69 14.33
C ASN A 2 -23.67 -5.12 15.79
N ASP A 3 -24.52 -4.40 16.54
CA ASP A 3 -24.80 -4.71 17.95
C ASP A 3 -26.31 -4.94 18.14
N ALA A 4 -26.68 -6.20 18.38
CA ALA A 4 -28.07 -6.59 18.60
C ALA A 4 -28.70 -5.90 19.82
N SER A 5 -27.90 -5.51 20.82
CA SER A 5 -28.37 -4.85 22.04
C SER A 5 -28.84 -3.42 21.75
N VAL A 6 -28.10 -2.71 20.89
CA VAL A 6 -28.48 -1.36 20.43
C VAL A 6 -29.72 -1.42 19.55
N VAL A 7 -29.78 -2.39 18.63
CA VAL A 7 -30.95 -2.61 17.77
C VAL A 7 -32.18 -2.97 18.62
N ALA A 8 -32.03 -3.81 19.64
CA ALA A 8 -33.11 -4.17 20.56
C ALA A 8 -33.62 -2.98 21.38
N LEU A 9 -32.72 -2.12 21.87
CA LEU A 9 -33.07 -0.88 22.56
C LEU A 9 -33.86 0.07 21.64
N LEU A 10 -33.38 0.27 20.40
CA LEU A 10 -34.05 1.12 19.42
C LEU A 10 -35.41 0.54 19.00
N TRP A 11 -35.51 -0.78 18.89
CA TRP A 11 -36.76 -1.48 18.60
C TRP A 11 -37.80 -1.24 19.70
N ALA A 12 -37.41 -1.38 20.98
CA ALA A 12 -38.30 -1.17 22.12
C ALA A 12 -38.91 0.25 22.19
N HIS A 13 -38.20 1.26 21.67
CA HIS A 13 -38.63 2.67 21.78
C HIS A 13 -39.13 3.30 20.48
N ARG A 14 -38.78 2.77 19.30
CA ARG A 14 -39.07 3.43 17.99
C ARG A 14 -39.50 2.49 16.87
N GLN A 15 -39.96 1.27 17.16
CA GLN A 15 -40.34 0.30 16.11
C GLN A 15 -41.41 0.79 15.11
N SER A 16 -42.25 1.76 15.48
CA SER A 16 -43.27 2.34 14.59
C SER A 16 -42.69 3.09 13.39
N ASP A 17 -41.45 3.56 13.51
CA ASP A 17 -40.80 4.44 12.54
C ASP A 17 -39.93 3.64 11.56
N TRP A 18 -39.89 2.31 11.69
CA TRP A 18 -38.93 1.46 10.99
C TRP A 18 -39.39 1.11 9.58
N ASN A 19 -38.57 1.43 8.58
CA ASN A 19 -38.64 0.75 7.29
C ASN A 19 -37.87 -0.58 7.39
N TRP A 20 -38.60 -1.65 7.72
CA TRP A 20 -38.06 -2.99 7.91
C TRP A 20 -37.25 -3.50 6.72
N ARG A 21 -37.73 -3.24 5.50
CA ARG A 21 -37.07 -3.74 4.28
C ARG A 21 -35.70 -3.07 4.09
N ASP A 22 -35.64 -1.74 4.24
CA ASP A 22 -34.38 -1.00 4.10
C ASP A 22 -33.39 -1.36 5.20
N LEU A 23 -33.87 -1.54 6.43
CA LEU A 23 -33.01 -1.95 7.55
C LEU A 23 -32.44 -3.36 7.36
N ILE A 24 -33.26 -4.31 6.89
CA ILE A 24 -32.80 -5.68 6.59
C ILE A 24 -31.79 -5.66 5.45
N LEU A 25 -32.07 -4.97 4.35
CA LEU A 25 -31.16 -4.86 3.21
C LEU A 25 -29.84 -4.18 3.59
N THR A 26 -29.90 -3.14 4.43
CA THR A 26 -28.71 -2.47 4.96
C THR A 26 -27.91 -3.43 5.84
N ALA A 27 -28.56 -4.19 6.72
CA ALA A 27 -27.88 -5.17 7.57
C ALA A 27 -27.22 -6.30 6.75
N ILE A 28 -27.83 -6.70 5.61
CA ILE A 28 -27.24 -7.63 4.66
C ILE A 28 -26.00 -7.02 4.00
N ASN A 29 -26.11 -5.81 3.44
CA ASN A 29 -25.01 -5.12 2.75
C ASN A 29 -23.81 -4.83 3.68
N GLU A 30 -24.09 -4.51 4.94
CA GLU A 30 -23.06 -4.22 5.96
C GLU A 30 -22.55 -5.50 6.66
N HIS A 31 -22.98 -6.70 6.23
CA HIS A 31 -22.64 -7.98 6.84
C HIS A 31 -22.89 -8.04 8.37
N ALA A 32 -23.92 -7.33 8.84
CA ALA A 32 -24.23 -7.17 10.25
C ALA A 32 -25.09 -8.34 10.78
N LEU A 33 -24.50 -9.54 10.87
CA LEU A 33 -25.22 -10.79 11.17
C LEU A 33 -26.06 -10.78 12.45
N GLN A 34 -25.57 -10.15 13.54
CA GLN A 34 -26.30 -10.12 14.81
C GLN A 34 -27.51 -9.19 14.73
N ALA A 35 -27.33 -8.02 14.12
CA ALA A 35 -28.42 -7.10 13.84
C ALA A 35 -29.43 -7.74 12.88
N LEU A 36 -28.96 -8.37 11.80
CA LEU A 36 -29.79 -9.04 10.81
C LEU A 36 -30.65 -10.15 11.45
N ALA A 37 -30.06 -11.01 12.28
CA ALA A 37 -30.80 -12.05 12.99
C ALA A 37 -31.89 -11.45 13.90
N PHE A 38 -31.59 -10.37 14.61
CA PHE A 38 -32.58 -9.66 15.42
C PHE A 38 -33.70 -9.06 14.56
N LEU A 39 -33.36 -8.38 13.46
CA LEU A 39 -34.33 -7.76 12.54
C LEU A 39 -35.24 -8.82 11.92
N CYS A 40 -34.69 -9.92 11.42
CA CYS A 40 -35.46 -11.01 10.83
C CYS A 40 -36.40 -11.67 11.84
N ALA A 41 -35.97 -11.83 13.10
CA ALA A 41 -36.80 -12.42 14.17
C ALA A 41 -38.02 -11.56 14.55
N HIS A 42 -37.92 -10.23 14.46
CA HIS A 42 -38.96 -9.30 14.92
C HIS A 42 -39.75 -8.63 13.80
N SER A 43 -39.28 -8.70 12.55
CA SER A 43 -39.93 -8.07 11.40
C SER A 43 -41.28 -8.70 11.01
N PRO A 44 -42.21 -7.93 10.44
CA PRO A 44 -43.46 -8.48 9.90
C PRO A 44 -43.18 -9.40 8.69
N PRO A 45 -44.00 -10.43 8.42
CA PRO A 45 -43.77 -11.37 7.32
C PRO A 45 -43.64 -10.70 5.94
N THR A 46 -44.32 -9.59 5.71
CA THR A 46 -44.25 -8.82 4.45
C THR A 46 -42.86 -8.23 4.19
N ALA A 47 -42.07 -7.97 5.24
CA ALA A 47 -40.71 -7.45 5.11
C ALA A 47 -39.68 -8.54 4.80
N LEU A 48 -40.03 -9.82 4.98
CA LEU A 48 -39.16 -10.97 4.73
C LEU A 48 -39.08 -11.36 3.25
N SER A 49 -39.87 -10.71 2.38
CA SER A 49 -39.95 -11.11 0.98
C SER A 49 -38.62 -10.95 0.25
N GLY A 50 -38.08 -12.07 -0.25
CA GLY A 50 -36.78 -12.16 -0.93
C GLY A 50 -35.56 -12.10 0.00
N VAL A 51 -35.76 -12.05 1.33
CA VAL A 51 -34.66 -12.03 2.30
C VAL A 51 -33.93 -13.36 2.33
N LEU A 52 -34.67 -14.47 2.24
CA LEU A 52 -34.09 -15.81 2.25
C LEU A 52 -33.12 -16.01 1.06
N ASP A 53 -33.49 -15.54 -0.13
CA ASP A 53 -32.61 -15.53 -1.31
C ASP A 53 -31.34 -14.70 -1.09
N ALA A 54 -31.43 -13.58 -0.37
CA ALA A 54 -30.29 -12.70 -0.11
C ALA A 54 -29.29 -13.28 0.89
N VAL A 55 -29.77 -14.02 1.89
CA VAL A 55 -28.91 -14.49 2.99
C VAL A 55 -28.33 -15.89 2.78
N SER A 56 -28.91 -16.70 1.90
CA SER A 56 -28.56 -18.13 1.75
C SER A 56 -27.09 -18.37 1.36
N GLY A 57 -26.46 -17.41 0.67
CA GLY A 57 -25.02 -17.49 0.33
C GLY A 57 -24.07 -16.90 1.37
N SER A 58 -24.54 -16.08 2.32
CA SER A 58 -23.66 -15.25 3.16
C SER A 58 -23.87 -15.41 4.67
N SER A 59 -24.91 -16.12 5.08
CA SER A 59 -25.35 -16.22 6.47
C SER A 59 -25.33 -17.67 6.98
N PRO A 60 -25.22 -17.87 8.30
CA PRO A 60 -25.24 -19.21 8.89
C PRO A 60 -26.60 -19.90 8.72
N LEU A 61 -26.59 -21.24 8.72
CA LEU A 61 -27.79 -22.07 8.65
C LEU A 61 -28.86 -21.67 9.67
N SER A 62 -28.46 -21.30 10.89
CA SER A 62 -29.39 -20.89 11.95
C SER A 62 -30.29 -19.71 11.55
N LEU A 63 -29.78 -18.76 10.75
CA LEU A 63 -30.60 -17.65 10.25
C LEU A 63 -31.57 -18.12 9.17
N VAL A 64 -31.13 -19.01 8.29
CA VAL A 64 -31.95 -19.62 7.23
C VAL A 64 -33.11 -20.42 7.84
N GLU A 65 -32.84 -21.20 8.89
CA GLU A 65 -33.85 -21.94 9.65
C GLU A 65 -34.89 -21.02 10.29
N VAL A 66 -34.46 -19.92 10.93
CA VAL A 66 -35.35 -18.92 11.53
C VAL A 66 -36.24 -18.28 10.47
N LEU A 67 -35.69 -17.90 9.32
CA LEU A 67 -36.45 -17.32 8.21
C LEU A 67 -37.45 -18.31 7.62
N HIS A 68 -37.05 -19.58 7.48
CA HIS A 68 -37.95 -20.65 7.04
C HIS A 68 -39.11 -20.86 8.01
N ALA A 69 -38.83 -20.97 9.31
CA ALA A 69 -39.86 -21.13 10.33
C ALA A 69 -40.86 -19.96 10.39
N ARG A 70 -40.41 -18.76 9.99
CA ARG A 70 -41.26 -17.55 9.88
C ARG A 70 -42.05 -17.47 8.56
N GLY A 71 -41.93 -18.46 7.69
CA GLY A 71 -42.63 -18.50 6.41
C GLY A 71 -42.09 -17.50 5.39
N ALA A 72 -40.80 -17.13 5.46
CA ALA A 72 -40.16 -16.36 4.41
C ALA A 72 -40.25 -17.12 3.07
N ASP A 73 -40.58 -16.41 2.00
CA ASP A 73 -40.54 -16.93 0.63
C ASP A 73 -39.08 -17.05 0.16
N CYS A 74 -38.85 -17.94 -0.80
CA CYS A 74 -37.60 -18.01 -1.56
C CYS A 74 -37.90 -18.35 -3.00
N THR A 75 -36.87 -18.25 -3.83
CA THR A 75 -36.84 -18.74 -5.20
C THR A 75 -35.63 -19.66 -5.39
N HIS A 76 -35.41 -20.15 -6.61
CA HIS A 76 -34.20 -20.90 -6.97
C HIS A 76 -32.90 -20.16 -6.61
N VAL A 77 -32.95 -18.83 -6.54
CA VAL A 77 -31.81 -17.96 -6.18
C VAL A 77 -31.25 -18.30 -4.79
N ALA A 78 -32.08 -18.75 -3.84
CA ALA A 78 -31.60 -19.17 -2.52
C ALA A 78 -30.59 -20.33 -2.62
N MET A 79 -30.96 -21.39 -3.34
CA MET A 79 -30.10 -22.57 -3.49
C MET A 79 -28.90 -22.28 -4.41
N ASP A 80 -29.11 -21.51 -5.48
CA ASP A 80 -28.01 -21.09 -6.39
C ASP A 80 -26.93 -20.30 -5.64
N ARG A 81 -27.34 -19.36 -4.77
CA ARG A 81 -26.39 -18.58 -3.95
C ARG A 81 -25.74 -19.40 -2.85
N ALA A 82 -26.47 -20.29 -2.20
CA ALA A 82 -25.90 -21.20 -1.21
C ALA A 82 -24.83 -22.09 -1.85
N ALA A 83 -25.12 -22.66 -3.02
CA ALA A 83 -24.19 -23.49 -3.77
C ALA A 83 -22.97 -22.71 -4.26
N SER A 84 -23.19 -21.51 -4.82
CA SER A 84 -22.11 -20.60 -5.26
C SER A 84 -21.19 -20.14 -4.13
N ALA A 85 -21.63 -20.18 -2.87
CA ALA A 85 -20.84 -19.81 -1.71
C ALA A 85 -20.24 -21.02 -0.97
N GLY A 86 -20.53 -22.25 -1.41
CA GLY A 86 -20.06 -23.47 -0.76
C GLY A 86 -20.76 -23.78 0.56
N ASN A 87 -21.92 -23.15 0.84
CA ASN A 87 -22.70 -23.36 2.06
C ASN A 87 -23.46 -24.68 1.99
N PHE A 88 -22.74 -25.79 2.09
CA PHE A 88 -23.28 -27.14 1.94
C PHE A 88 -24.48 -27.43 2.84
N ASP A 89 -24.41 -27.06 4.12
CA ASP A 89 -25.51 -27.30 5.07
C ASP A 89 -26.79 -26.53 4.68
N VAL A 90 -26.64 -25.33 4.12
CA VAL A 90 -27.78 -24.54 3.61
C VAL A 90 -28.35 -25.18 2.35
N VAL A 91 -27.51 -25.70 1.45
CA VAL A 91 -27.96 -26.42 0.25
C VAL A 91 -28.78 -27.66 0.63
N VAL A 92 -28.28 -28.46 1.57
CA VAL A 92 -28.99 -29.65 2.10
C VAL A 92 -30.31 -29.24 2.74
N PHE A 93 -30.29 -28.23 3.61
CA PHE A 93 -31.50 -27.73 4.27
C PHE A 93 -32.56 -27.26 3.28
N LEU A 94 -32.17 -26.43 2.29
CA LEU A 94 -33.07 -25.95 1.25
C LEU A 94 -33.60 -27.11 0.40
N HIS A 95 -32.78 -28.12 0.10
CA HIS A 95 -33.23 -29.30 -0.64
C HIS A 95 -34.31 -30.09 0.12
N GLU A 96 -34.13 -30.30 1.42
CA GLU A 96 -35.04 -31.11 2.24
C GLU A 96 -36.35 -30.39 2.58
N HIS A 97 -36.32 -29.05 2.73
CA HIS A 97 -37.42 -28.28 3.30
C HIS A 97 -38.13 -27.35 2.29
N ARG A 98 -37.61 -27.22 1.06
CA ARG A 98 -38.14 -26.33 0.02
C ARG A 98 -38.37 -27.07 -1.29
N THR A 99 -39.23 -26.51 -2.14
CA THR A 99 -39.65 -27.12 -3.42
C THR A 99 -39.26 -26.31 -4.65
N GLU A 100 -38.78 -25.09 -4.44
CA GLU A 100 -38.42 -24.11 -5.46
C GLU A 100 -37.22 -24.56 -6.32
N GLY A 101 -36.36 -25.41 -5.76
CA GLY A 101 -35.22 -26.01 -6.45
C GLY A 101 -34.04 -25.07 -6.65
N CYS A 102 -33.23 -25.36 -7.66
CA CYS A 102 -32.12 -24.52 -8.11
C CYS A 102 -32.18 -24.36 -9.64
N THR A 103 -31.19 -23.69 -10.21
CA THR A 103 -30.92 -23.70 -11.65
C THR A 103 -29.58 -24.38 -11.92
N THR A 104 -29.15 -24.41 -13.18
CA THR A 104 -27.81 -24.90 -13.54
C THR A 104 -26.70 -24.07 -12.89
N ASP A 105 -26.97 -22.80 -12.58
CA ASP A 105 -26.03 -21.90 -11.90
C ASP A 105 -25.53 -22.47 -10.56
N ALA A 106 -26.34 -23.27 -9.85
CA ALA A 106 -25.92 -23.87 -8.60
C ALA A 106 -24.72 -24.81 -8.80
N MET A 107 -24.81 -25.72 -9.78
CA MET A 107 -23.73 -26.67 -10.06
C MET A 107 -22.57 -25.99 -10.80
N ASP A 108 -22.86 -25.10 -11.74
CA ASP A 108 -21.84 -24.37 -12.52
C ASP A 108 -20.95 -23.53 -11.60
N ARG A 109 -21.55 -22.75 -10.68
CA ARG A 109 -20.77 -21.95 -9.73
C ARG A 109 -20.11 -22.79 -8.64
N ALA A 110 -20.76 -23.85 -8.16
CA ALA A 110 -20.13 -24.75 -7.20
C ALA A 110 -18.86 -25.40 -7.78
N ALA A 111 -18.90 -25.81 -9.05
CA ALA A 111 -17.74 -26.35 -9.75
C ALA A 111 -16.66 -25.28 -10.00
N THR A 112 -17.06 -24.08 -10.42
CA THR A 112 -16.16 -22.94 -10.66
C THR A 112 -15.38 -22.53 -9.39
N TYR A 113 -15.99 -22.64 -8.22
CA TYR A 113 -15.37 -22.26 -6.94
C TYR A 113 -14.81 -23.44 -6.13
N GLY A 114 -14.84 -24.67 -6.66
CA GLY A 114 -14.15 -25.81 -6.04
C GLY A 114 -14.94 -26.55 -4.96
N TYR A 115 -16.26 -26.38 -4.90
CA TYR A 115 -17.11 -26.98 -3.87
C TYR A 115 -17.58 -28.38 -4.27
N PHE A 116 -16.67 -29.36 -4.26
CA PHE A 116 -16.93 -30.73 -4.70
C PHE A 116 -18.11 -31.40 -3.98
N ASN A 117 -18.23 -31.22 -2.67
CA ASN A 117 -19.34 -31.76 -1.88
C ASN A 117 -20.70 -31.24 -2.36
N VAL A 118 -20.79 -29.95 -2.71
CA VAL A 118 -22.00 -29.35 -3.28
C VAL A 118 -22.28 -29.91 -4.66
N VAL A 119 -21.27 -30.02 -5.53
CA VAL A 119 -21.40 -30.59 -6.88
C VAL A 119 -21.93 -32.04 -6.82
N ALA A 120 -21.31 -32.88 -5.99
CA ALA A 120 -21.73 -34.27 -5.82
C ALA A 120 -23.17 -34.38 -5.29
N PHE A 121 -23.51 -33.61 -4.26
CA PHE A 121 -24.87 -33.60 -3.70
C PHE A 121 -25.92 -33.14 -4.70
N LEU A 122 -25.66 -32.05 -5.43
CA LEU A 122 -26.56 -31.56 -6.47
C LEU A 122 -26.69 -32.59 -7.61
N HIS A 123 -25.64 -33.31 -7.96
CA HIS A 123 -25.72 -34.36 -8.98
C HIS A 123 -26.59 -35.54 -8.52
N GLU A 124 -26.42 -36.01 -7.29
CA GLU A 124 -27.13 -37.17 -6.75
C GLU A 124 -28.61 -36.88 -6.43
N ASN A 125 -28.94 -35.64 -6.06
CA ASN A 125 -30.24 -35.31 -5.47
C ASN A 125 -31.08 -34.33 -6.32
N ARG A 126 -30.53 -33.73 -7.38
CA ARG A 126 -31.22 -32.75 -8.24
C ARG A 126 -31.17 -33.15 -9.72
N CYS A 127 -32.18 -32.70 -10.48
CA CYS A 127 -32.35 -33.05 -11.90
C CYS A 127 -32.03 -31.89 -12.85
N GLU A 128 -31.74 -30.70 -12.32
CA GLU A 128 -31.51 -29.48 -13.12
C GLU A 128 -30.25 -29.54 -13.99
N GLY A 129 -29.26 -30.33 -13.58
CA GLY A 129 -28.02 -30.52 -14.34
C GLY A 129 -27.01 -29.39 -14.15
N CYS A 130 -26.08 -29.30 -15.09
CA CYS A 130 -25.13 -28.20 -15.23
C CYS A 130 -25.10 -27.71 -16.69
N THR A 131 -24.25 -26.74 -16.98
CA THR A 131 -23.86 -26.38 -18.35
C THR A 131 -22.39 -26.73 -18.57
N THR A 132 -21.85 -26.37 -19.73
CA THR A 132 -20.40 -26.46 -19.99
C THR A 132 -19.58 -25.64 -19.01
N ASP A 133 -20.18 -24.62 -18.38
CA ASP A 133 -19.51 -23.74 -17.43
C ASP A 133 -19.04 -24.50 -16.17
N ALA A 134 -19.72 -25.58 -15.77
CA ALA A 134 -19.27 -26.40 -14.64
C ALA A 134 -17.90 -27.05 -14.92
N LEU A 135 -17.76 -27.70 -16.08
CA LEU A 135 -16.50 -28.38 -16.43
C LEU A 135 -15.40 -27.35 -16.72
N ASP A 136 -15.72 -26.29 -17.47
CA ASP A 136 -14.81 -25.18 -17.72
C ASP A 136 -14.33 -24.49 -16.44
N GLY A 137 -15.23 -24.26 -15.48
CA GLY A 137 -14.94 -23.68 -14.19
C GLY A 137 -14.05 -24.59 -13.33
N GLY A 138 -14.34 -25.90 -13.33
CA GLY A 138 -13.49 -26.90 -12.69
C GLY A 138 -12.07 -26.92 -13.27
N VAL A 139 -11.96 -26.83 -14.59
CA VAL A 139 -10.67 -26.70 -15.30
C VAL A 139 -10.00 -25.36 -14.96
N GLY A 140 -10.76 -24.27 -14.88
CA GLY A 140 -10.28 -22.95 -14.54
C GLY A 140 -9.65 -22.86 -13.15
N GLY A 141 -10.24 -23.55 -12.17
CA GLY A 141 -9.80 -23.58 -10.78
C GLY A 141 -8.82 -24.69 -10.39
N ASP A 142 -8.35 -25.49 -11.35
CA ASP A 142 -7.50 -26.68 -11.11
C ASP A 142 -8.13 -27.74 -10.19
N TYR A 143 -9.45 -27.88 -10.24
CA TYR A 143 -10.20 -28.83 -9.41
C TYR A 143 -10.33 -30.19 -10.10
N LEU A 144 -9.26 -30.97 -10.09
CA LEU A 144 -9.19 -32.27 -10.78
C LEU A 144 -10.28 -33.26 -10.35
N ASP A 145 -10.67 -33.26 -9.08
CA ASP A 145 -11.74 -34.09 -8.53
C ASP A 145 -13.11 -33.75 -9.11
N ILE A 146 -13.44 -32.45 -9.18
CA ILE A 146 -14.64 -31.94 -9.85
C ILE A 146 -14.60 -32.25 -11.33
N VAL A 147 -13.48 -31.99 -12.02
CA VAL A 147 -13.33 -32.29 -13.45
C VAL A 147 -13.54 -33.77 -13.74
N ARG A 148 -12.94 -34.66 -12.94
CA ARG A 148 -13.14 -36.10 -13.07
C ARG A 148 -14.59 -36.49 -12.88
N PHE A 149 -15.20 -36.01 -11.81
CA PHE A 149 -16.58 -36.33 -11.46
C PHE A 149 -17.55 -35.87 -12.54
N LEU A 150 -17.47 -34.61 -12.96
CA LEU A 150 -18.30 -34.08 -14.03
C LEU A 150 -18.05 -34.85 -15.33
N PHE A 151 -16.80 -35.09 -15.71
CA PHE A 151 -16.50 -35.83 -16.95
C PHE A 151 -17.03 -37.28 -16.95
N ASP A 152 -17.04 -37.96 -15.79
CA ASP A 152 -17.48 -39.36 -15.68
C ASP A 152 -19.01 -39.50 -15.48
N HIS A 153 -19.71 -38.45 -15.03
CA HIS A 153 -21.13 -38.54 -14.64
C HIS A 153 -22.06 -37.54 -15.37
N ARG A 154 -21.52 -36.64 -16.19
CA ARG A 154 -22.27 -35.60 -16.90
C ARG A 154 -21.96 -35.65 -18.40
N ASP A 155 -22.99 -35.38 -19.21
CA ASP A 155 -22.93 -35.46 -20.68
C ASP A 155 -22.86 -34.07 -21.35
N GLU A 156 -22.99 -32.99 -20.56
CA GLU A 156 -23.00 -31.61 -21.02
C GLU A 156 -21.68 -31.19 -21.69
N GLY A 157 -20.57 -31.83 -21.32
CA GLY A 157 -19.25 -31.60 -21.90
C GLY A 157 -18.61 -30.29 -21.45
N ALA A 158 -17.69 -29.78 -22.26
CA ALA A 158 -16.95 -28.54 -22.02
C ALA A 158 -17.00 -27.63 -23.25
N SER A 159 -16.51 -26.40 -23.10
CA SER A 159 -16.31 -25.53 -24.25
C SER A 159 -15.24 -26.09 -25.20
N SER A 160 -15.27 -25.63 -26.46
CA SER A 160 -14.31 -26.06 -27.48
C SER A 160 -12.86 -25.67 -27.17
N ASP A 161 -12.65 -24.68 -26.31
CA ASP A 161 -11.34 -24.15 -25.90
C ASP A 161 -10.92 -24.62 -24.50
N VAL A 162 -11.58 -25.64 -23.92
CA VAL A 162 -11.29 -26.13 -22.56
C VAL A 162 -9.83 -26.54 -22.37
N LEU A 163 -9.21 -27.15 -23.38
CA LEU A 163 -7.78 -27.53 -23.32
C LEU A 163 -6.87 -26.30 -23.42
N ASP A 164 -7.26 -25.28 -24.20
CA ASP A 164 -6.52 -24.03 -24.28
C ASP A 164 -6.59 -23.27 -22.94
N LYS A 165 -7.75 -23.30 -22.27
CA LYS A 165 -7.93 -22.77 -20.89
C LYS A 165 -7.08 -23.54 -19.87
N ALA A 166 -7.09 -24.88 -19.92
CA ALA A 166 -6.25 -25.72 -19.05
C ALA A 166 -4.77 -25.38 -19.22
N ALA A 167 -4.32 -25.19 -20.46
CA ALA A 167 -2.94 -24.81 -20.75
C ALA A 167 -2.62 -23.38 -20.27
N ALA A 168 -3.54 -22.43 -20.46
CA ALA A 168 -3.40 -21.05 -20.03
C ALA A 168 -3.29 -20.90 -18.50
N ASN A 169 -3.86 -21.82 -17.72
CA ASN A 169 -3.80 -21.81 -16.26
C ASN A 169 -2.67 -22.69 -15.69
N GLY A 170 -1.97 -23.46 -16.52
CA GLY A 170 -0.88 -24.34 -16.08
C GLY A 170 -1.34 -25.70 -15.56
N ASN A 171 -2.58 -26.10 -15.84
CA ASN A 171 -3.19 -27.29 -15.25
C ASN A 171 -2.82 -28.54 -16.06
N LEU A 172 -1.53 -28.89 -16.09
CA LEU A 172 -0.99 -29.96 -16.93
C LEU A 172 -1.71 -31.30 -16.70
N ILE A 173 -2.01 -31.65 -15.44
CA ILE A 173 -2.66 -32.93 -15.12
C ILE A 173 -4.06 -32.99 -15.72
N ILE A 174 -4.84 -31.92 -15.56
CA ILE A 174 -6.19 -31.79 -16.14
C ILE A 174 -6.12 -31.77 -17.66
N PHE A 175 -5.16 -31.04 -18.24
CA PHE A 175 -4.92 -31.00 -19.67
C PHE A 175 -4.72 -32.41 -20.25
N VAL A 176 -3.79 -33.18 -19.67
CA VAL A 176 -3.49 -34.56 -20.10
C VAL A 176 -4.71 -35.46 -19.93
N TYR A 177 -5.41 -35.34 -18.80
CA TYR A 177 -6.60 -36.12 -18.51
C TYR A 177 -7.70 -35.90 -19.56
N LEU A 178 -8.02 -34.65 -19.87
CA LEU A 178 -9.05 -34.30 -20.85
C LEU A 178 -8.61 -34.63 -22.28
N GLN A 179 -7.34 -34.45 -22.63
CA GLN A 179 -6.79 -34.82 -23.94
C GLN A 179 -6.88 -36.33 -24.20
N GLN A 180 -6.64 -37.16 -23.19
CA GLN A 180 -6.64 -38.62 -23.36
C GLN A 180 -8.05 -39.23 -23.40
N ARG A 181 -9.01 -38.60 -22.72
CA ARG A 181 -10.36 -39.18 -22.52
C ARG A 181 -11.45 -38.48 -23.30
N GLY A 182 -11.30 -37.20 -23.63
CA GLY A 182 -12.33 -36.38 -24.25
C GLY A 182 -12.13 -36.16 -25.75
N PRO A 183 -13.20 -35.80 -26.50
CA PRO A 183 -13.12 -35.42 -27.91
C PRO A 183 -12.63 -33.97 -28.09
N PHE A 184 -11.93 -33.40 -27.10
CA PHE A 184 -11.56 -32.00 -27.09
C PHE A 184 -10.33 -31.76 -27.95
N ALA A 185 -10.45 -30.82 -28.89
CA ALA A 185 -9.32 -30.33 -29.64
C ALA A 185 -8.62 -29.21 -28.86
N HIS A 186 -7.32 -29.07 -29.07
CA HIS A 186 -6.54 -27.93 -28.60
C HIS A 186 -5.96 -27.21 -29.82
N SER A 187 -5.84 -25.89 -29.74
CA SER A 187 -5.33 -25.08 -30.85
C SER A 187 -3.86 -24.73 -30.65
N THR A 188 -3.27 -23.94 -31.56
CA THR A 188 -1.96 -23.32 -31.32
C THR A 188 -2.00 -22.31 -30.17
N ALA A 189 -3.18 -21.84 -29.76
CA ALA A 189 -3.33 -20.93 -28.63
C ALA A 189 -2.95 -21.58 -27.29
N ALA A 190 -3.10 -22.90 -27.12
CA ALA A 190 -2.72 -23.59 -25.89
C ALA A 190 -1.28 -23.29 -25.47
N ILE A 191 -0.32 -23.44 -26.39
CA ILE A 191 1.09 -23.20 -26.10
C ILE A 191 1.42 -21.71 -26.03
N ASP A 192 0.77 -20.86 -26.85
CA ASP A 192 0.94 -19.40 -26.79
C ASP A 192 0.53 -18.83 -25.43
N LEU A 193 -0.63 -19.26 -24.92
CA LEU A 193 -1.16 -18.83 -23.63
C LEU A 193 -0.34 -19.41 -22.47
N ALA A 194 0.00 -20.71 -22.52
CA ALA A 194 0.87 -21.34 -21.53
C ALA A 194 2.23 -20.64 -21.43
N ALA A 195 2.83 -20.28 -22.58
CA ALA A 195 4.10 -19.57 -22.65
C ALA A 195 4.00 -18.13 -22.13
N SER A 196 2.92 -17.43 -22.48
CA SER A 196 2.67 -16.05 -22.05
C SER A 196 2.41 -15.93 -20.55
N ASN A 197 1.85 -16.97 -19.92
CA ASN A 197 1.53 -17.01 -18.50
C ASN A 197 2.60 -17.72 -17.64
N GLY A 198 3.61 -18.34 -18.26
CA GLY A 198 4.76 -18.87 -17.53
C GLY A 198 4.69 -20.35 -17.15
N HIS A 199 3.82 -21.13 -17.79
CA HIS A 199 3.62 -22.55 -17.50
C HIS A 199 4.60 -23.43 -18.27
N LEU A 200 5.85 -23.49 -17.79
CA LEU A 200 6.97 -24.20 -18.42
C LEU A 200 6.70 -25.69 -18.64
N ASP A 201 6.06 -26.35 -17.68
CA ASP A 201 5.70 -27.76 -17.70
C ASP A 201 4.68 -28.08 -18.81
N VAL A 202 3.65 -27.26 -18.95
CA VAL A 202 2.68 -27.35 -20.05
C VAL A 202 3.36 -27.12 -21.40
N VAL A 203 4.19 -26.08 -21.53
CA VAL A 203 4.91 -25.80 -22.78
C VAL A 203 5.83 -26.97 -23.16
N ALA A 204 6.60 -27.49 -22.21
CA ALA A 204 7.48 -28.63 -22.42
C ALA A 204 6.71 -29.89 -22.85
N TYR A 205 5.57 -30.17 -22.20
CA TYR A 205 4.70 -31.28 -22.57
C TYR A 205 4.14 -31.12 -23.99
N LEU A 206 3.62 -29.94 -24.32
CA LEU A 206 3.05 -29.64 -25.64
C LEU A 206 4.10 -29.76 -26.75
N LEU A 207 5.33 -29.26 -26.56
CA LEU A 207 6.39 -29.41 -27.56
C LEU A 207 6.86 -30.86 -27.75
N ALA A 208 6.81 -31.68 -26.69
CA ALA A 208 7.20 -33.09 -26.78
C ALA A 208 6.15 -33.97 -27.48
N HIS A 209 4.87 -33.55 -27.50
CA HIS A 209 3.74 -34.36 -27.98
C HIS A 209 2.98 -33.76 -29.17
N ARG A 210 3.43 -32.64 -29.74
CA ARG A 210 2.80 -31.99 -30.91
C ARG A 210 3.78 -31.85 -32.07
N GLU A 211 3.32 -32.17 -33.27
CA GLU A 211 4.06 -31.90 -34.52
C GLU A 211 3.78 -30.50 -35.09
N ASP A 212 2.59 -29.93 -34.81
CA ASP A 212 2.15 -28.66 -35.39
C ASP A 212 2.80 -27.41 -34.77
N GLY A 213 3.40 -27.56 -33.57
CA GLY A 213 3.98 -26.45 -32.82
C GLY A 213 2.96 -25.38 -32.35
N GLY A 214 3.46 -24.36 -31.64
CA GLY A 214 2.81 -23.07 -31.42
C GLY A 214 2.98 -22.08 -32.57
N SER A 215 2.34 -20.92 -32.44
CA SER A 215 2.54 -19.83 -33.41
C SER A 215 3.97 -19.30 -33.32
N LEU A 216 4.72 -19.45 -34.42
CA LEU A 216 6.16 -19.17 -34.47
C LEU A 216 6.56 -17.78 -33.96
N ASP A 217 5.68 -16.78 -34.06
CA ASP A 217 5.96 -15.38 -33.70
C ASP A 217 5.34 -14.95 -32.36
N SER A 218 4.12 -15.41 -32.03
CA SER A 218 3.43 -14.96 -30.81
C SER A 218 3.88 -15.69 -29.55
N THR A 219 4.27 -16.97 -29.63
CA THR A 219 4.64 -17.76 -28.43
C THR A 219 5.86 -17.17 -27.72
N VAL A 220 6.95 -16.93 -28.46
CA VAL A 220 8.20 -16.41 -27.90
C VAL A 220 8.04 -14.96 -27.46
N ARG A 221 7.30 -14.14 -28.24
CA ARG A 221 7.01 -12.74 -27.88
C ARG A 221 6.28 -12.65 -26.54
N GLY A 222 5.20 -13.41 -26.35
CA GLY A 222 4.41 -13.40 -25.12
C GLY A 222 5.23 -13.84 -23.89
N ALA A 223 6.02 -14.91 -24.02
CA ALA A 223 6.93 -15.36 -22.96
C ALA A 223 7.98 -14.29 -22.62
N LEU A 224 8.53 -13.62 -23.64
CA LEU A 224 9.54 -12.58 -23.47
C LEU A 224 8.98 -11.33 -22.79
N GLU A 225 7.84 -10.81 -23.24
CA GLU A 225 7.21 -9.60 -22.69
C GLU A 225 6.79 -9.79 -21.21
N ASN A 226 6.44 -11.01 -20.81
CA ASN A 226 6.09 -11.37 -19.44
C ASN A 226 7.28 -11.87 -18.59
N GLY A 227 8.46 -12.02 -19.19
CA GLY A 227 9.70 -12.35 -18.50
C GLY A 227 9.89 -13.84 -18.19
N HIS A 228 9.25 -14.73 -18.93
CA HIS A 228 9.40 -16.17 -18.78
C HIS A 228 10.63 -16.69 -19.54
N ILE A 229 11.83 -16.33 -19.08
CA ILE A 229 13.11 -16.58 -19.78
C ILE A 229 13.37 -18.09 -20.00
N ALA A 230 13.06 -18.94 -19.03
CA ALA A 230 13.22 -20.39 -19.17
C ALA A 230 12.35 -20.97 -20.30
N ILE A 231 11.16 -20.38 -20.53
CA ILE A 231 10.29 -20.76 -21.64
C ILE A 231 10.87 -20.27 -22.97
N VAL A 232 11.42 -19.05 -23.01
CA VAL A 232 12.12 -18.54 -24.20
C VAL A 232 13.29 -19.45 -24.59
N GLU A 233 14.13 -19.85 -23.63
CA GLU A 233 15.23 -20.79 -23.86
C GLU A 233 14.75 -22.13 -24.43
N LEU A 234 13.68 -22.69 -23.86
CA LEU A 234 13.08 -23.95 -24.28
C LEU A 234 12.46 -23.87 -25.68
N LEU A 235 11.75 -22.78 -26.00
CA LEU A 235 11.19 -22.55 -27.34
C LEU A 235 12.29 -22.37 -28.39
N VAL A 236 13.34 -21.60 -28.09
CA VAL A 236 14.47 -21.43 -29.01
C VAL A 236 15.20 -22.75 -29.25
N ALA A 237 15.38 -23.58 -28.20
CA ALA A 237 15.94 -24.92 -28.36
C ALA A 237 15.07 -25.84 -29.24
N ALA A 238 13.75 -25.63 -29.25
CA ALA A 238 12.80 -26.30 -30.14
C ALA A 238 12.74 -25.71 -31.56
N GLY A 239 13.55 -24.69 -31.87
CA GLY A 239 13.67 -24.10 -33.21
C GLY A 239 12.81 -22.87 -33.46
N TYR A 240 12.19 -22.29 -32.43
CA TYR A 240 11.42 -21.05 -32.57
C TYR A 240 12.37 -19.84 -32.72
N PRO A 241 12.05 -18.88 -33.62
CA PRO A 241 12.86 -17.70 -33.82
C PRO A 241 12.77 -16.73 -32.63
N LEU A 242 13.87 -16.03 -32.35
CA LEU A 242 13.88 -14.93 -31.39
C LEU A 242 13.29 -13.67 -32.03
N PRO A 243 12.32 -13.00 -31.37
CA PRO A 243 11.70 -11.81 -31.94
C PRO A 243 12.64 -10.60 -31.80
N THR A 244 12.72 -9.79 -32.85
CA THR A 244 13.58 -8.59 -32.92
C THR A 244 12.80 -7.28 -32.85
N ASP A 245 11.47 -7.34 -32.95
CA ASP A 245 10.55 -6.20 -33.02
C ASP A 245 9.93 -5.85 -31.66
N VAL A 246 10.23 -6.61 -30.61
CA VAL A 246 9.73 -6.37 -29.26
C VAL A 246 10.30 -5.07 -28.73
N SER A 247 9.42 -4.11 -28.50
CA SER A 247 9.82 -2.76 -28.09
C SER A 247 10.15 -2.65 -26.60
N ARG A 248 9.59 -3.52 -25.76
CA ARG A 248 9.71 -3.45 -24.31
C ARG A 248 9.93 -4.83 -23.68
N VAL A 249 10.90 -4.92 -22.78
CA VAL A 249 11.30 -6.16 -22.08
C VAL A 249 11.47 -5.95 -20.57
N VAL A 250 10.79 -4.95 -20.02
CA VAL A 250 10.86 -4.57 -18.59
C VAL A 250 10.75 -5.78 -17.65
N ARG A 251 9.75 -6.64 -17.84
CA ARG A 251 9.53 -7.81 -16.96
C ARG A 251 10.66 -8.82 -17.09
N ALA A 252 11.17 -9.08 -18.29
CA ALA A 252 12.32 -9.95 -18.51
C ALA A 252 13.60 -9.41 -17.87
N MET A 253 13.87 -8.10 -17.99
CA MET A 253 15.08 -7.49 -17.42
C MET A 253 15.10 -7.50 -15.89
N ARG A 254 13.93 -7.58 -15.24
CA ARG A 254 13.81 -7.72 -13.78
C ARG A 254 14.08 -9.12 -13.26
N GLN A 255 14.11 -10.14 -14.13
CA GLN A 255 14.32 -11.52 -13.71
C GLN A 255 15.80 -11.77 -13.37
N PRO A 256 16.08 -12.68 -12.41
CA PRO A 256 17.45 -13.00 -12.02
C PRO A 256 18.29 -13.61 -13.16
N ASN A 257 17.65 -14.24 -14.15
CA ASN A 257 18.27 -14.83 -15.33
C ASN A 257 18.23 -13.93 -16.57
N ALA A 258 17.99 -12.62 -16.43
CA ALA A 258 18.01 -11.66 -17.55
C ALA A 258 19.32 -11.68 -18.36
N LEU A 259 20.46 -11.97 -17.71
CA LEU A 259 21.74 -12.12 -18.40
C LEU A 259 21.74 -13.31 -19.38
N ALA A 260 21.14 -14.43 -18.99
CA ALA A 260 21.04 -15.63 -19.83
C ALA A 260 20.23 -15.36 -21.10
N LEU A 261 19.17 -14.55 -21.00
CA LEU A 261 18.40 -14.09 -22.14
C LEU A 261 19.27 -13.27 -23.13
N LEU A 262 20.05 -12.30 -22.66
CA LEU A 262 20.93 -11.53 -23.55
C LEU A 262 22.01 -12.40 -24.18
N GLN A 263 22.57 -13.34 -23.41
CA GLN A 263 23.54 -14.30 -23.92
C GLN A 263 22.92 -15.21 -25.00
N LEU A 264 21.65 -15.60 -24.83
CA LEU A 264 20.90 -16.39 -25.82
C LEU A 264 20.78 -15.63 -27.15
N TYR A 265 20.41 -14.35 -27.14
CA TYR A 265 20.36 -13.52 -28.35
C TYR A 265 21.70 -13.48 -29.08
N VAL A 266 22.79 -13.22 -28.35
CA VAL A 266 24.15 -13.16 -28.91
C VAL A 266 24.59 -14.53 -29.44
N ALA A 267 24.30 -15.61 -28.72
CA ALA A 267 24.65 -16.98 -29.12
C ALA A 267 23.94 -17.42 -30.41
N GLN A 268 22.70 -16.98 -30.60
CA GLN A 268 21.93 -17.22 -31.84
C GLN A 268 22.30 -16.25 -32.98
N GLY A 269 23.26 -15.35 -32.77
CA GLY A 269 23.68 -14.37 -33.77
C GLY A 269 22.63 -13.28 -34.06
N VAL A 270 21.64 -13.13 -33.17
CA VAL A 270 20.58 -12.12 -33.30
C VAL A 270 21.05 -10.83 -32.64
N ALA A 271 21.00 -9.72 -33.38
CA ALA A 271 21.39 -8.42 -32.85
C ALA A 271 20.45 -8.01 -31.71
N LEU A 272 21.04 -7.52 -30.61
CA LEU A 272 20.28 -6.99 -29.48
C LEU A 272 19.47 -5.76 -29.91
N PRO A 273 18.13 -5.73 -29.71
CA PRO A 273 17.30 -4.61 -30.16
C PRO A 273 17.62 -3.31 -29.43
N GLY A 274 18.01 -2.26 -30.15
CA GLY A 274 18.35 -0.95 -29.56
C GLY A 274 17.22 -0.33 -28.71
N ALA A 275 15.96 -0.69 -28.96
CA ALA A 275 14.81 -0.28 -28.15
C ALA A 275 14.92 -0.69 -26.67
N TRP A 276 15.66 -1.77 -26.37
CA TRP A 276 15.82 -2.28 -25.01
C TRP A 276 16.79 -1.45 -24.17
N THR A 277 17.53 -0.51 -24.77
CA THR A 277 18.55 0.29 -24.09
C THR A 277 18.00 0.96 -22.82
N ALA A 278 16.81 1.56 -22.90
CA ALA A 278 16.17 2.19 -21.73
C ALA A 278 15.77 1.16 -20.66
N ASP A 279 15.17 0.04 -21.06
CA ASP A 279 14.69 -1.00 -20.16
C ASP A 279 15.86 -1.71 -19.44
N VAL A 280 16.94 -2.03 -20.16
CA VAL A 280 18.15 -2.68 -19.63
C VAL A 280 18.86 -1.78 -18.63
N HIS A 281 19.00 -0.50 -18.93
CA HIS A 281 19.65 0.46 -18.03
C HIS A 281 18.83 0.75 -16.78
N THR A 282 17.50 0.79 -16.90
CA THR A 282 16.61 1.14 -15.77
C THR A 282 16.32 -0.05 -14.86
N PHE A 283 16.17 -1.26 -15.44
CA PHE A 283 15.67 -2.42 -14.70
C PHE A 283 16.64 -3.60 -14.64
N GLY A 284 17.66 -3.63 -15.51
CA GLY A 284 18.65 -4.70 -15.54
C GLY A 284 19.71 -4.54 -14.45
N ALA A 285 20.18 -5.67 -13.91
CA ALA A 285 21.31 -5.70 -13.00
C ALA A 285 22.61 -5.19 -13.67
N LYS A 286 23.62 -4.85 -12.85
CA LYS A 286 24.87 -4.22 -13.32
C LYS A 286 25.59 -5.04 -14.40
N ASP A 287 25.59 -6.35 -14.25
CA ASP A 287 26.14 -7.34 -15.19
C ASP A 287 25.35 -7.40 -16.50
N VAL A 288 24.02 -7.38 -16.45
CA VAL A 288 23.12 -7.32 -17.63
C VAL A 288 23.40 -6.04 -18.43
N SER A 289 23.46 -4.89 -17.76
CA SER A 289 23.80 -3.60 -18.35
C SER A 289 25.22 -3.55 -18.95
N ALA A 290 26.19 -4.18 -18.30
CA ALA A 290 27.55 -4.28 -18.82
C ALA A 290 27.64 -5.19 -20.06
N PHE A 291 26.95 -6.33 -20.03
CA PHE A 291 26.90 -7.27 -21.14
C PHE A 291 26.22 -6.66 -22.37
N TYR A 292 25.09 -5.99 -22.18
CA TYR A 292 24.35 -5.32 -23.24
C TYR A 292 25.18 -4.24 -23.93
N ARG A 293 25.88 -3.38 -23.16
CA ARG A 293 26.78 -2.35 -23.73
C ARG A 293 27.91 -2.93 -24.59
N ARG A 294 28.38 -4.14 -24.28
CA ARG A 294 29.48 -4.78 -25.00
C ARG A 294 29.03 -5.43 -26.33
N HIS A 295 27.78 -5.87 -26.42
CA HIS A 295 27.28 -6.66 -27.55
C HIS A 295 26.16 -5.98 -28.35
N SER A 296 25.61 -4.87 -27.85
CA SER A 296 24.71 -4.04 -28.64
C SER A 296 25.50 -3.40 -29.79
N PRO A 297 24.95 -3.37 -31.02
CA PRO A 297 25.60 -2.69 -32.13
C PRO A 297 25.88 -1.25 -31.73
N HIS A 298 27.16 -0.88 -31.76
CA HIS A 298 27.61 0.48 -31.51
C HIS A 298 26.77 1.46 -32.32
N HIS A 299 26.09 2.40 -31.66
CA HIS A 299 26.13 3.75 -32.19
C HIS A 299 27.59 4.19 -32.11
N PRO A 300 28.22 4.63 -33.21
CA PRO A 300 29.56 5.20 -33.15
C PRO A 300 29.55 6.44 -32.24
N PRO A 301 30.67 6.74 -31.58
CA PRO A 301 30.83 7.96 -30.82
C PRO A 301 30.94 9.12 -31.81
N ASN A 302 29.81 9.72 -32.19
CA ASN A 302 29.64 11.09 -32.68
C ASN A 302 28.31 11.24 -33.44
N ASN A 303 27.25 11.55 -32.69
CA ASN A 303 26.49 12.76 -32.96
C ASN A 303 25.78 13.25 -31.69
N LEU A 304 26.59 13.40 -30.64
CA LEU A 304 26.41 14.46 -29.65
C LEU A 304 27.81 15.04 -29.40
N SER A 305 28.39 15.65 -30.45
CA SER A 305 28.89 17.00 -30.21
C SER A 305 27.64 17.81 -29.85
N LEU A 306 27.21 17.70 -28.58
CA LEU A 306 26.48 18.79 -27.97
C LEU A 306 27.41 19.97 -28.18
N HIS A 307 27.02 20.83 -29.11
CA HIS A 307 27.55 22.18 -29.13
C HIS A 307 27.46 22.65 -27.68
N PHE A 308 28.63 22.91 -27.12
CA PHE A 308 28.87 23.45 -25.80
C PHE A 308 28.33 24.88 -25.72
N GLU A 309 27.05 25.08 -26.01
CA GLU A 309 26.45 26.41 -25.89
C GLU A 309 25.21 26.43 -25.00
N HIS A 310 24.18 25.57 -25.09
CA HIS A 310 23.02 25.72 -24.17
C HIS A 310 22.30 24.40 -23.88
N MET A 311 22.55 23.78 -22.72
CA MET A 311 21.73 22.68 -22.21
C MET A 311 20.48 23.25 -21.51
N THR A 312 19.33 22.59 -21.64
CA THR A 312 18.06 23.03 -21.06
C THR A 312 17.79 22.35 -19.71
N LEU A 313 16.99 22.99 -18.86
CA LEU A 313 16.78 22.54 -17.48
C LEU A 313 16.06 21.17 -17.39
N ASP A 314 15.32 20.79 -18.43
CA ASP A 314 14.70 19.46 -18.52
C ASP A 314 15.72 18.34 -18.74
N GLU A 315 16.88 18.63 -19.32
CA GLU A 315 17.96 17.65 -19.50
C GLU A 315 18.68 17.37 -18.18
N VAL A 316 18.88 18.40 -17.34
CA VAL A 316 19.37 18.23 -15.95
C VAL A 316 18.42 17.38 -15.14
N ARG A 317 17.12 17.64 -15.26
CA ARG A 317 16.07 16.84 -14.58
C ARG A 317 16.08 15.39 -15.05
N THR A 318 16.23 15.18 -16.36
CA THR A 318 16.31 13.84 -16.94
C THR A 318 17.57 13.10 -16.49
N ALA A 319 18.70 13.79 -16.37
CA ALA A 319 19.95 13.21 -15.87
C ALA A 319 19.85 12.85 -14.38
N LEU A 320 19.24 13.70 -13.56
CA LEU A 320 18.97 13.43 -12.14
C LEU A 320 18.02 12.24 -11.96
N ALA A 321 16.95 12.15 -12.77
CA ALA A 321 16.03 11.01 -12.75
C ALA A 321 16.68 9.69 -13.21
N LYS A 322 17.78 9.77 -13.97
CA LYS A 322 18.60 8.62 -14.41
C LYS A 322 19.81 8.36 -13.50
N GLU A 323 19.95 9.11 -12.40
CA GLU A 323 21.07 9.02 -11.44
C GLU A 323 22.47 9.20 -12.06
N ASP A 324 22.57 9.94 -13.18
CA ASP A 324 23.85 10.25 -13.83
C ASP A 324 24.50 11.49 -13.20
N PHE A 325 24.93 11.35 -11.94
CA PHE A 325 25.50 12.44 -11.14
C PHE A 325 26.81 12.98 -11.72
N ASN A 326 27.56 12.16 -12.44
CA ASN A 326 28.81 12.58 -13.09
C ASN A 326 28.53 13.53 -14.25
N ALA A 327 27.50 13.26 -15.06
CA ALA A 327 27.07 14.16 -16.12
C ALA A 327 26.55 15.49 -15.54
N VAL A 328 25.77 15.45 -14.46
CA VAL A 328 25.27 16.66 -13.78
C VAL A 328 26.41 17.49 -13.18
N ALA A 329 27.41 16.85 -12.55
CA ALA A 329 28.58 17.55 -12.00
C ALA A 329 29.45 18.18 -13.10
N ALA A 330 29.67 17.46 -14.20
CA ALA A 330 30.41 17.99 -15.36
C ALA A 330 29.68 19.17 -16.01
N LEU A 331 28.35 19.10 -16.09
CA LEU A 331 27.49 20.17 -16.61
C LEU A 331 27.58 21.42 -15.73
N TRP A 332 27.41 21.29 -14.40
CA TRP A 332 27.54 22.42 -13.49
C TRP A 332 28.93 23.05 -13.49
N ALA A 333 29.98 22.28 -13.79
CA ALA A 333 31.32 22.84 -13.98
C ALA A 333 31.42 23.73 -15.24
N THR A 334 30.62 23.45 -16.26
CA THR A 334 30.57 24.24 -17.51
C THR A 334 29.50 25.33 -17.52
N GLN A 335 28.38 25.13 -16.81
CA GLN A 335 27.20 25.99 -16.78
C GLN A 335 26.63 26.08 -15.35
N PRO A 336 27.23 26.90 -14.47
CA PRO A 336 26.80 27.05 -13.08
C PRO A 336 25.38 27.59 -12.92
N GLU A 337 24.86 28.33 -13.90
CA GLU A 337 23.50 28.88 -13.93
C GLU A 337 22.38 27.83 -13.93
N MET A 338 22.73 26.58 -14.28
CA MET A 338 21.83 25.44 -14.31
C MET A 338 21.68 24.77 -12.94
N ARG A 339 22.45 25.22 -11.94
CA ARG A 339 22.33 24.82 -10.54
C ARG A 339 21.20 25.62 -9.87
N GLN A 340 19.98 25.29 -10.25
CA GLN A 340 18.78 25.98 -9.78
C GLN A 340 18.24 25.37 -8.48
N ASP A 341 17.90 26.22 -7.52
CA ASP A 341 17.47 25.79 -6.19
C ASP A 341 16.15 25.00 -6.20
N PHE A 342 15.27 25.24 -7.17
CA PHE A 342 14.00 24.52 -7.29
C PHE A 342 14.17 23.05 -7.72
N LEU A 343 15.36 22.63 -8.15
CA LEU A 343 15.63 21.23 -8.50
C LEU A 343 15.38 20.29 -7.31
N LEU A 344 15.72 20.74 -6.10
CA LEU A 344 15.43 19.99 -4.87
C LEU A 344 13.92 19.78 -4.68
N GLU A 345 13.12 20.82 -4.88
CA GLU A 345 11.66 20.74 -4.78
C GLU A 345 11.07 19.78 -5.82
N VAL A 346 11.59 19.81 -7.06
CA VAL A 346 11.13 18.96 -8.15
C VAL A 346 11.35 17.48 -7.83
N ILE A 347 12.56 17.10 -7.36
CA ILE A 347 12.88 15.70 -7.01
C ILE A 347 12.00 15.21 -5.86
N VAL A 348 11.76 16.04 -4.85
CA VAL A 348 10.86 15.70 -3.73
C VAL A 348 9.40 15.59 -4.20
N ARG A 349 8.98 16.41 -5.17
CA ARG A 349 7.63 16.38 -5.76
C ARG A 349 7.40 15.19 -6.69
N THR A 350 8.43 14.68 -7.37
CA THR A 350 8.28 13.51 -8.26
C THR A 350 8.54 12.19 -7.55
N ASN A 351 9.24 12.19 -6.41
CA ASN A 351 9.57 10.99 -5.61
C ASN A 351 10.34 9.93 -6.43
N GLU A 352 11.17 10.37 -7.37
CA GLU A 352 11.79 9.52 -8.38
C GLU A 352 13.08 8.82 -7.91
N SER A 353 13.88 9.44 -7.03
CA SER A 353 15.13 8.84 -6.51
C SER A 353 15.58 9.44 -5.17
N LEU A 354 15.95 8.59 -4.21
CA LEU A 354 16.55 8.98 -2.92
C LEU A 354 18.05 9.31 -3.06
N ASP A 355 18.71 8.76 -4.06
CA ASP A 355 20.13 9.02 -4.34
C ASP A 355 20.30 10.39 -5.01
N ALA A 356 19.38 10.76 -5.91
CA ALA A 356 19.33 12.11 -6.48
C ALA A 356 19.07 13.18 -5.40
N LEU A 357 18.21 12.89 -4.42
CA LEU A 357 18.00 13.76 -3.27
C LEU A 357 19.31 13.97 -2.48
N SER A 358 20.00 12.88 -2.14
CA SER A 358 21.26 12.93 -1.38
C SER A 358 22.32 13.73 -2.14
N PHE A 359 22.45 13.49 -3.45
CA PHE A 359 23.37 14.23 -4.32
C PHE A 359 23.08 15.75 -4.35
N LEU A 360 21.81 16.16 -4.49
CA LEU A 360 21.44 17.58 -4.50
C LEU A 360 21.71 18.27 -3.14
N LEU A 361 21.44 17.57 -2.04
CA LEU A 361 21.68 18.08 -0.69
C LEU A 361 23.18 18.21 -0.38
N GLU A 362 23.97 17.20 -0.73
CA GLU A 362 25.44 17.25 -0.60
C GLU A 362 26.06 18.32 -1.50
N ALA A 363 25.51 18.50 -2.70
CA ALA A 363 25.91 19.56 -3.58
C ALA A 363 25.57 20.94 -3.00
N GLY A 364 24.59 21.06 -2.11
CA GLY A 364 24.10 22.32 -1.53
C GLY A 364 23.14 23.07 -2.46
N VAL A 365 22.26 22.34 -3.14
CA VAL A 365 21.26 22.88 -4.07
C VAL A 365 19.90 22.95 -3.40
N GLY A 366 19.25 24.12 -3.42
CA GLY A 366 17.91 24.30 -2.87
C GLY A 366 17.86 24.71 -1.40
N GLN A 367 16.64 24.85 -0.88
CA GLN A 367 16.35 25.24 0.50
C GLN A 367 15.64 24.07 1.24
N PRO A 368 16.37 23.22 1.99
CA PRO A 368 15.82 22.02 2.61
C PRO A 368 14.62 22.29 3.51
N ARG A 369 14.63 23.39 4.29
CA ARG A 369 13.53 23.76 5.19
C ARG A 369 12.25 24.14 4.44
N ASP A 370 12.35 24.87 3.34
CA ASP A 370 11.18 25.27 2.55
C ASP A 370 10.59 24.07 1.82
N VAL A 371 11.45 23.20 1.29
CA VAL A 371 11.02 21.93 0.68
C VAL A 371 10.38 21.02 1.73
N ALA A 372 10.93 20.93 2.95
CA ALA A 372 10.35 20.18 4.06
C ALA A 372 8.97 20.72 4.47
N ARG A 373 8.80 22.06 4.50
CA ARG A 373 7.49 22.72 4.73
C ARG A 373 6.49 22.45 3.60
N ALA A 374 6.92 22.51 2.34
CA ALA A 374 6.03 22.23 1.20
C ALA A 374 5.64 20.74 1.09
N SER A 375 6.53 19.84 1.54
CA SER A 375 6.39 18.39 1.38
C SER A 375 5.72 17.70 2.58
N ILE A 376 5.23 18.48 3.54
CA ILE A 376 4.52 18.09 4.78
C ILE A 376 3.50 16.95 4.57
N ARG A 377 2.71 16.97 3.50
CA ARG A 377 1.62 16.00 3.32
C ARG A 377 2.04 14.62 2.77
N ARG A 378 3.32 14.40 2.48
CA ARG A 378 3.79 13.18 1.78
C ARG A 378 4.36 12.15 2.75
N ARG A 379 3.81 10.93 2.73
CA ARG A 379 4.11 9.82 3.66
C ARG A 379 5.43 9.06 3.39
N SER A 380 6.45 9.68 2.80
CA SER A 380 7.74 9.01 2.56
C SER A 380 8.70 9.20 3.74
N PHE A 381 8.69 8.26 4.68
CA PHE A 381 9.57 8.30 5.86
C PHE A 381 11.07 8.28 5.48
N ALA A 382 11.44 7.55 4.43
CA ALA A 382 12.82 7.47 3.95
C ALA A 382 13.34 8.81 3.41
N MET A 383 12.49 9.56 2.70
CA MET A 383 12.78 10.90 2.19
C MET A 383 13.03 11.89 3.34
N LEU A 384 12.12 11.91 4.33
CA LEU A 384 12.24 12.79 5.49
C LEU A 384 13.50 12.49 6.31
N ARG A 385 13.88 11.20 6.43
CA ARG A 385 15.10 10.81 7.13
C ARG A 385 16.36 11.39 6.50
N ILE A 386 16.40 11.54 5.17
CA ILE A 386 17.55 12.12 4.46
C ILE A 386 17.50 13.64 4.47
N LEU A 387 16.31 14.24 4.32
CA LEU A 387 16.15 15.69 4.24
C LEU A 387 16.37 16.39 5.59
N LEU A 388 15.87 15.80 6.68
CA LEU A 388 15.79 16.45 7.98
C LEU A 388 17.15 16.87 8.58
N PRO A 389 18.24 16.08 8.49
CA PRO A 389 19.55 16.51 8.96
C PRO A 389 20.03 17.82 8.32
N TYR A 390 19.62 18.11 7.09
CA TYR A 390 19.96 19.35 6.37
C TYR A 390 19.01 20.51 6.71
N CYS A 391 17.91 20.25 7.42
CA CYS A 391 17.02 21.27 7.95
C CYS A 391 17.45 21.78 9.33
N LEU A 392 18.32 21.04 10.03
CA LEU A 392 18.71 21.32 11.41
C LEU A 392 20.15 21.89 11.44
N ASP A 393 20.27 23.19 11.65
CA ASP A 393 21.58 23.85 11.75
C ASP A 393 22.25 23.46 13.07
N PRO A 394 23.46 22.88 13.06
CA PRO A 394 24.15 22.51 14.30
C PRO A 394 24.46 23.68 15.24
N ARG A 395 24.38 24.93 14.77
CA ARG A 395 24.73 26.15 15.51
C ARG A 395 23.53 26.91 16.06
N ASP A 396 22.31 26.67 15.55
CA ASP A 396 21.10 27.35 16.00
C ASP A 396 20.00 26.36 16.47
N PRO A 397 20.16 25.82 17.68
CA PRO A 397 19.22 24.86 18.24
C PRO A 397 17.82 25.46 18.49
N ILE A 398 17.72 26.72 18.91
CA ILE A 398 16.39 27.31 19.21
C ILE A 398 15.59 27.49 17.93
N ASP A 399 16.22 27.93 16.84
CA ASP A 399 15.58 28.07 15.54
C ASP A 399 15.19 26.69 14.94
N ASN A 400 16.03 25.67 15.14
CA ASN A 400 15.67 24.28 14.79
C ASN A 400 14.43 23.79 15.52
N LEU A 401 14.32 24.08 16.82
CA LEU A 401 13.15 23.72 17.62
C LEU A 401 11.90 24.45 17.12
N VAL A 402 12.00 25.75 16.85
CA VAL A 402 10.90 26.54 16.28
C VAL A 402 10.43 25.91 14.97
N PHE A 403 11.36 25.59 14.07
CA PHE A 403 11.06 24.90 12.82
C PHE A 403 10.33 23.56 13.04
N LEU A 404 10.83 22.68 13.92
CA LEU A 404 10.22 21.38 14.20
C LEU A 404 8.83 21.52 14.84
N ILE A 405 8.64 22.50 15.73
CA ILE A 405 7.37 22.79 16.40
C ILE A 405 6.32 23.26 15.38
N GLU A 406 6.66 24.21 14.52
CA GLU A 406 5.78 24.66 13.44
C GLU A 406 5.43 23.51 12.49
N TRP A 407 6.43 22.69 12.20
CA TRP A 407 6.30 21.53 11.33
C TRP A 407 5.35 20.47 11.91
N VAL A 408 5.39 20.21 13.22
CA VAL A 408 4.47 19.28 13.89
C VAL A 408 3.07 19.88 14.07
N HIS A 409 2.95 21.16 14.41
CA HIS A 409 1.65 21.81 14.59
C HIS A 409 0.83 21.85 13.29
N THR A 410 1.48 22.06 12.14
CA THR A 410 0.82 22.08 10.83
C THR A 410 0.31 20.70 10.34
N GLN A 411 0.72 19.60 10.99
CA GLN A 411 0.30 18.22 10.69
C GLN A 411 -0.93 17.74 11.50
N SER A 412 -1.48 18.61 12.37
CA SER A 412 -2.32 18.22 13.52
C SER A 412 -3.68 17.56 13.24
N HIS A 413 -4.06 17.33 11.98
CA HIS A 413 -5.31 16.63 11.66
C HIS A 413 -5.15 15.10 11.52
N ASP A 414 -3.94 14.55 11.38
CA ASP A 414 -3.67 13.11 11.26
C ASP A 414 -2.43 12.71 12.09
N PHE A 415 -2.56 12.59 13.42
CA PHE A 415 -1.42 12.18 14.25
C PHE A 415 -1.12 10.69 14.14
N THR A 416 0.12 10.38 13.76
CA THR A 416 0.79 9.11 14.05
C THR A 416 1.92 9.36 15.06
N ALA A 417 2.40 8.34 15.78
CA ALA A 417 3.42 8.47 16.83
C ALA A 417 4.82 8.95 16.33
N SER A 418 5.02 9.04 15.00
CA SER A 418 6.34 9.23 14.38
C SER A 418 6.95 10.65 14.49
N PRO A 419 6.20 11.77 14.33
CA PRO A 419 6.78 13.12 14.47
C PRO A 419 7.14 13.50 15.91
N LEU A 420 6.40 12.97 16.89
CA LEU A 420 6.71 13.15 18.32
C LEU A 420 7.97 12.39 18.73
N LEU A 421 8.22 11.22 18.13
CA LEU A 421 9.46 10.48 18.34
C LEU A 421 10.68 11.28 17.85
N LEU A 422 10.53 12.00 16.75
CA LEU A 422 11.59 12.84 16.19
C LEU A 422 11.93 14.02 17.10
N LEU A 423 10.91 14.74 17.59
CA LEU A 423 11.09 15.80 18.59
C LEU A 423 11.79 15.24 19.84
N LYS A 424 11.36 14.07 20.32
CA LYS A 424 11.99 13.40 21.46
C LYS A 424 13.46 13.05 21.19
N THR A 425 13.79 12.51 20.02
CA THR A 425 15.19 12.16 19.69
C THR A 425 16.09 13.38 19.62
N GLU A 426 15.60 14.49 19.06
CA GLU A 426 16.37 15.74 18.98
C GLU A 426 16.55 16.36 20.37
N MET A 427 15.50 16.36 21.21
CA MET A 427 15.61 16.81 22.61
C MET A 427 16.69 16.04 23.38
N ILE A 428 16.71 14.71 23.24
CA ILE A 428 17.72 13.86 23.89
C ILE A 428 19.12 14.23 23.39
N ALA A 429 19.30 14.40 22.08
CA ALA A 429 20.60 14.77 21.49
C ALA A 429 21.10 16.12 22.01
N GLN A 430 20.21 17.11 22.14
CA GLN A 430 20.54 18.43 22.66
C GLN A 430 20.84 18.43 24.16
N ALA A 431 20.12 17.62 24.94
CA ALA A 431 20.38 17.47 26.37
C ALA A 431 21.74 16.78 26.63
N TYR A 432 22.12 15.79 25.83
CA TYR A 432 23.48 15.23 25.85
C TYR A 432 24.54 16.27 25.47
N ALA A 433 24.28 17.11 24.46
CA ALA A 433 25.20 18.19 24.07
C ALA A 433 25.39 19.24 25.18
N ALA A 434 24.36 19.49 25.99
CA ALA A 434 24.40 20.34 27.18
C ALA A 434 24.97 19.65 28.44
N ASN A 435 25.52 18.44 28.30
CA ASN A 435 26.16 17.65 29.36
C ASN A 435 25.19 17.15 30.46
N CYS A 436 23.92 16.93 30.13
CA CYS A 436 22.94 16.26 30.98
C CYS A 436 23.07 14.73 30.81
N LEU A 437 24.03 14.12 31.51
CA LEU A 437 24.50 12.75 31.24
C LEU A 437 23.63 11.60 31.80
N ASP A 438 22.63 11.88 32.65
CA ASP A 438 21.85 10.84 33.37
C ASP A 438 20.40 10.66 32.87
N ILE A 439 20.08 11.12 31.66
CA ILE A 439 18.72 11.03 31.13
C ILE A 439 18.36 9.59 30.76
N HIS A 440 17.36 9.01 31.44
CA HIS A 440 16.91 7.64 31.18
C HIS A 440 16.15 7.55 29.85
N VAL A 441 16.75 6.86 28.85
CA VAL A 441 16.33 6.79 27.42
C VAL A 441 14.92 6.19 27.19
N GLY A 442 14.23 5.71 28.23
CA GLY A 442 12.93 5.04 28.15
C GLY A 442 11.69 5.82 28.61
N SER A 443 11.83 7.01 29.21
CA SER A 443 10.69 7.74 29.78
C SER A 443 9.86 8.48 28.71
N GLY A 444 8.55 8.66 28.92
CA GLY A 444 7.69 9.46 28.02
C GLY A 444 8.12 10.94 28.00
N ILE A 445 7.68 11.72 27.00
CA ILE A 445 8.08 13.14 26.83
C ILE A 445 7.81 13.96 28.11
N GLU A 446 6.71 13.67 28.83
CA GLU A 446 6.36 14.29 30.11
C GLU A 446 7.37 14.02 31.23
N ALA A 447 7.73 12.76 31.43
CA ALA A 447 8.69 12.35 32.46
C ALA A 447 10.10 12.87 32.15
N LEU A 448 10.48 12.88 30.87
CA LEU A 448 11.73 13.47 30.39
C LEU A 448 11.81 14.97 30.69
N THR A 449 10.77 15.74 30.39
CA THR A 449 10.75 17.18 30.67
C THR A 449 10.71 17.46 32.18
N ALA A 450 10.00 16.67 32.98
CA ALA A 450 9.96 16.82 34.44
C ALA A 450 11.35 16.58 35.07
N GLU A 451 12.06 15.53 34.64
CA GLU A 451 13.41 15.21 35.09
C GLU A 451 14.41 16.32 34.72
N LEU A 452 14.26 16.92 33.53
CA LEU A 452 15.06 18.08 33.10
C LEU A 452 14.79 19.34 33.93
N LEU A 453 13.55 19.54 34.41
CA LEU A 453 13.20 20.65 35.29
C LEU A 453 13.65 20.44 36.74
N GLU A 454 13.63 19.19 37.24
CA GLU A 454 14.02 18.82 38.61
C GLU A 454 15.54 18.81 38.83
N THR A 455 16.35 18.46 37.81
CA THR A 455 17.82 18.35 37.91
C THR A 455 18.58 19.69 38.02
N GLY A 456 17.86 20.80 38.22
CA GLY A 456 18.44 22.07 38.69
C GLY A 456 19.19 22.86 37.62
N ALA A 457 18.45 23.49 36.71
CA ALA A 457 18.96 24.40 35.68
C ALA A 457 19.49 25.75 36.21
N THR A 458 20.18 25.78 37.35
CA THR A 458 20.83 26.99 37.88
C THR A 458 22.17 26.68 38.57
N SER A 459 23.26 26.62 37.79
CA SER A 459 24.53 27.25 38.20
C SER A 459 25.48 27.41 37.01
N SER A 460 25.99 28.63 36.87
CA SER A 460 27.00 29.05 35.91
C SER A 460 28.39 28.75 36.48
N ILE A 461 29.09 27.76 35.93
CA ILE A 461 30.56 27.70 36.05
C ILE A 461 31.12 27.39 34.68
N VAL A 462 31.72 28.41 34.07
CA VAL A 462 32.53 28.30 32.86
C VAL A 462 33.95 27.94 33.31
N GLU A 463 34.39 26.71 33.09
CA GLU A 463 35.82 26.38 33.09
C GLU A 463 36.36 26.42 31.66
N PRO A 464 37.46 27.14 31.39
CA PRO A 464 38.08 27.15 30.08
C PRO A 464 39.13 26.03 29.99
N ALA A 465 38.95 25.07 29.09
CA ALA A 465 40.05 24.17 28.71
C ALA A 465 39.99 23.72 27.24
N ILE A 466 40.80 24.43 26.43
CA ILE A 466 41.79 23.90 25.48
C ILE A 466 41.33 22.74 24.57
N GLY A 467 41.11 23.06 23.29
CA GLY A 467 41.11 22.03 22.24
C GLY A 467 40.18 22.23 21.05
N GLY A 468 40.03 23.45 20.51
CA GLY A 468 39.63 23.65 19.10
C GLY A 468 38.31 23.01 18.62
N LEU A 469 37.39 22.66 19.51
CA LEU A 469 36.03 22.23 19.19
C LEU A 469 35.07 23.33 19.64
N GLU A 470 34.56 24.12 18.70
CA GLU A 470 33.36 24.94 18.92
C GLU A 470 32.19 23.96 19.18
N GLN A 471 31.98 23.59 20.45
CA GLN A 471 30.90 22.69 20.87
C GLN A 471 29.53 23.35 20.67
N ARG A 472 28.54 22.53 20.32
CA ARG A 472 27.11 22.84 20.34
C ARG A 472 26.66 23.15 21.77
N VAL A 473 26.67 24.41 22.21
CA VAL A 473 26.30 24.76 23.59
C VAL A 473 24.90 25.40 23.61
N LEU A 474 23.88 24.58 23.89
CA LEU A 474 22.68 25.11 24.56
C LEU A 474 23.02 25.34 26.04
N PHE A 475 22.68 26.51 26.57
CA PHE A 475 22.66 26.72 28.02
C PHE A 475 21.60 25.81 28.66
N LYS A 476 21.79 25.40 29.92
CA LYS A 476 20.83 24.54 30.65
C LYS A 476 19.40 25.10 30.68
N SER A 477 19.23 26.42 30.67
CA SER A 477 17.93 27.09 30.52
C SER A 477 17.27 26.83 29.16
N GLY A 478 18.07 26.73 28.09
CA GLY A 478 17.60 26.35 26.77
C GLY A 478 17.03 24.92 26.74
N VAL A 479 17.62 23.98 27.46
CA VAL A 479 17.11 22.59 27.52
C VAL A 479 15.74 22.50 28.21
N ALA A 480 15.51 23.31 29.25
CA ALA A 480 14.21 23.43 29.90
C ALA A 480 13.16 24.05 28.95
N ASP A 481 13.52 25.12 28.24
CA ASP A 481 12.68 25.76 27.22
C ASP A 481 12.30 24.79 26.09
N TRP A 482 13.24 23.93 25.67
CA TRP A 482 13.01 22.83 24.72
C TRP A 482 11.99 21.80 25.22
N GLY A 483 12.10 21.41 26.49
CA GLY A 483 11.15 20.50 27.14
C GLY A 483 9.74 21.07 27.22
N LEU A 484 9.63 22.31 27.67
CA LEU A 484 8.36 23.03 27.80
C LEU A 484 7.67 23.21 26.43
N ALA A 485 8.43 23.59 25.40
CA ALA A 485 7.90 23.80 24.06
C ALA A 485 7.43 22.50 23.40
N THR A 486 8.11 21.37 23.66
CA THR A 486 7.70 20.06 23.14
C THR A 486 6.43 19.54 23.82
N LEU A 487 6.29 19.73 25.14
CA LEU A 487 5.04 19.44 25.85
C LEU A 487 3.91 20.32 25.34
N PHE A 488 4.18 21.61 25.13
CA PHE A 488 3.20 22.54 24.59
C PHE A 488 2.62 22.03 23.27
N VAL A 489 3.47 21.63 22.32
CA VAL A 489 3.01 21.09 21.03
C VAL A 489 2.28 19.76 21.18
N HIS A 490 2.77 18.86 22.04
CA HIS A 490 2.11 17.57 22.30
C HIS A 490 0.68 17.74 22.81
N PHE A 491 0.47 18.59 23.81
CA PHE A 491 -0.85 18.79 24.40
C PHE A 491 -1.77 19.69 23.56
N ALA A 492 -1.21 20.67 22.84
CA ALA A 492 -1.97 21.45 21.87
C ALA A 492 -2.49 20.59 20.70
N ALA A 493 -1.80 19.50 20.40
CA ALA A 493 -2.14 18.55 19.35
C ALA A 493 -3.22 17.52 19.73
N VAL A 494 -3.22 17.03 20.98
CA VAL A 494 -4.07 15.89 21.40
C VAL A 494 -5.48 16.32 21.83
N ASP A 495 -5.60 17.26 22.76
CA ASP A 495 -6.88 17.85 23.18
C ASP A 495 -6.64 19.26 23.72
N PRO A 496 -6.61 20.28 22.84
CA PRO A 496 -6.22 21.62 23.23
C PRO A 496 -7.18 22.25 24.25
N THR A 497 -8.48 21.93 24.17
CA THR A 497 -9.51 22.55 25.03
C THR A 497 -9.44 22.14 26.49
N LYS A 498 -8.96 20.93 26.80
CA LYS A 498 -8.81 20.45 28.19
C LYS A 498 -7.55 20.97 28.90
N HIS A 499 -6.55 21.44 28.14
CA HIS A 499 -5.22 21.75 28.68
C HIS A 499 -4.83 23.24 28.60
N VAL A 500 -5.76 24.13 28.22
CA VAL A 500 -5.48 25.58 28.00
C VAL A 500 -4.75 26.24 29.17
N ALA A 501 -5.19 26.00 30.40
CA ALA A 501 -4.55 26.58 31.59
C ALA A 501 -3.13 26.06 31.81
N GLN A 502 -2.87 24.79 31.52
CA GLN A 502 -1.54 24.18 31.65
C GLN A 502 -0.59 24.66 30.55
N LEU A 503 -1.09 24.82 29.32
CA LEU A 503 -0.34 25.38 28.19
C LEU A 503 0.12 26.83 28.46
N LEU A 504 -0.76 27.65 29.06
CA LEU A 504 -0.43 29.03 29.46
C LEU A 504 0.65 29.05 30.54
N ARG A 505 0.56 28.19 31.56
CA ARG A 505 1.60 28.10 32.60
C ARG A 505 2.96 27.70 32.02
N TRP A 506 3.00 26.71 31.14
CA TRP A 506 4.25 26.32 30.49
C TRP A 506 4.82 27.43 29.62
N LEU A 507 3.96 28.19 28.92
CA LEU A 507 4.39 29.35 28.14
C LEU A 507 5.05 30.43 29.02
N ASP A 508 4.49 30.70 30.21
CA ASP A 508 5.05 31.66 31.16
C ASP A 508 6.38 31.20 31.78
N MET A 509 6.65 29.89 31.78
CA MET A 509 7.90 29.30 32.25
C MET A 509 9.02 29.33 31.20
N VAL A 510 8.72 29.59 29.92
CA VAL A 510 9.74 29.65 28.86
C VAL A 510 10.55 30.94 28.98
N THR A 511 11.87 30.81 29.10
CA THR A 511 12.79 31.93 29.31
C THR A 511 13.23 32.61 28.00
N ASN A 512 13.26 31.87 26.89
CA ASN A 512 13.66 32.38 25.59
C ASN A 512 12.55 33.18 24.90
N ALA A 513 12.75 34.50 24.77
CA ALA A 513 11.76 35.42 24.19
C ALA A 513 11.32 35.10 22.75
N VAL A 514 12.21 34.57 21.91
CA VAL A 514 11.90 34.20 20.51
C VAL A 514 10.95 33.00 20.49
N LEU A 515 11.24 32.00 21.33
CA LEU A 515 10.42 30.81 21.48
C LEU A 515 9.06 31.14 22.10
N THR A 516 9.02 31.96 23.15
CA THR A 516 7.77 32.44 23.78
C THR A 516 6.87 33.13 22.76
N THR A 517 7.43 33.97 21.88
CA THR A 517 6.67 34.67 20.84
C THR A 517 6.06 33.69 19.83
N HIS A 518 6.82 32.68 19.40
CA HIS A 518 6.33 31.64 18.48
C HIS A 518 5.25 30.76 19.13
N LEU A 519 5.45 30.32 20.36
CA LEU A 519 4.47 29.51 21.09
C LEU A 519 3.18 30.30 21.35
N GLN A 520 3.27 31.60 21.65
CA GLN A 520 2.11 32.48 21.78
C GLN A 520 1.35 32.63 20.45
N HIS A 521 2.06 32.74 19.32
CA HIS A 521 1.45 32.76 18.00
C HIS A 521 0.73 31.44 17.69
N LEU A 522 1.36 30.30 18.01
CA LEU A 522 0.77 28.97 17.85
C LEU A 522 -0.46 28.77 18.74
N LEU A 523 -0.43 29.26 19.99
CA LEU A 523 -1.61 29.25 20.86
C LEU A 523 -2.78 29.99 20.21
N ASN A 524 -2.54 31.21 19.73
CA ASN A 524 -3.57 32.03 19.09
C ASN A 524 -4.13 31.37 17.83
N LYS A 525 -3.27 30.68 17.05
CA LYS A 525 -3.68 29.93 15.85
C LYS A 525 -4.49 28.67 16.21
N THR A 526 -4.08 27.93 17.23
CA THR A 526 -4.78 26.71 17.70
C THR A 526 -6.19 27.03 18.21
N PHE A 527 -6.37 28.18 18.84
CA PHE A 527 -7.65 28.65 19.38
C PHE A 527 -8.25 29.81 18.59
N ALA A 528 -7.97 29.92 17.28
CA ALA A 528 -8.41 31.06 16.46
C ALA A 528 -9.93 31.32 16.56
N ASP A 529 -10.74 30.25 16.66
CA ASP A 529 -12.20 30.31 16.76
C ASP A 529 -12.73 30.33 18.22
N ARG A 530 -11.84 30.23 19.22
CA ARG A 530 -12.16 30.11 20.66
C ARG A 530 -11.22 30.92 21.55
N LEU A 531 -10.87 32.13 21.10
CA LEU A 531 -10.01 33.07 21.83
C LEU A 531 -10.63 33.51 23.17
N ASP A 532 -11.95 33.43 23.31
CA ASP A 532 -12.71 33.65 24.53
C ASP A 532 -12.30 32.69 25.66
N VAL A 533 -12.07 31.42 25.34
CA VAL A 533 -11.64 30.39 26.30
C VAL A 533 -10.22 30.67 26.80
N VAL A 534 -9.33 31.13 25.92
CA VAL A 534 -7.95 31.50 26.27
C VAL A 534 -7.94 32.74 27.17
N ALA A 535 -8.73 33.76 26.84
CA ALA A 535 -8.85 34.97 27.66
C ALA A 535 -9.42 34.68 29.06
N ALA A 536 -10.44 33.82 29.15
CA ALA A 536 -11.04 33.41 30.42
C ALA A 536 -10.05 32.61 31.29
N ALA A 537 -9.27 31.70 30.70
CA ALA A 537 -8.25 30.93 31.41
C ALA A 537 -7.10 31.81 31.93
N ARG A 538 -6.68 32.81 31.14
CA ARG A 538 -5.64 33.77 31.55
C ARG A 538 -6.10 34.65 32.72
N ALA A 539 -7.32 35.18 32.64
CA ALA A 539 -7.92 35.95 33.73
C ALA A 539 -8.10 35.13 35.02
N ALA A 540 -8.45 33.84 34.91
CA ALA A 540 -8.55 32.94 36.06
C ALA A 540 -7.18 32.63 36.69
N SER A 541 -6.13 32.51 35.88
CA SER A 541 -4.74 32.32 36.34
C SER A 541 -4.25 33.55 37.09
N ASP A 542 -4.45 34.75 36.53
CA ASP A 542 -4.04 36.03 37.14
C ASP A 542 -4.78 36.31 38.46
N ALA A 543 -6.06 35.89 38.56
CA ALA A 543 -6.83 35.99 39.80
C ALA A 543 -6.31 35.04 40.89
N HIS A 544 -5.78 33.87 40.54
CA HIS A 544 -5.17 32.93 41.50
C HIS A 544 -3.81 33.43 42.01
N THR A 545 -2.98 34.04 41.17
CA THR A 545 -1.71 34.67 41.60
C THR A 545 -1.95 35.88 42.50
N TYR A 546 -2.99 36.68 42.23
CA TYR A 546 -3.39 37.79 43.11
C TYR A 546 -3.95 37.32 44.47
N ALA A 547 -4.66 36.20 44.51
CA ALA A 547 -5.13 35.60 45.77
C ALA A 547 -3.97 35.04 46.61
N ALA A 548 -3.00 34.34 45.97
CA ALA A 548 -1.82 33.82 46.65
C ALA A 548 -0.87 34.92 47.17
N ALA A 549 -0.78 36.06 46.49
CA ALA A 549 0.00 37.23 46.95
C ALA A 549 -0.63 37.98 48.14
N TYR A 550 -1.93 37.77 48.41
CA TYR A 550 -2.64 38.34 49.56
C TYR A 550 -2.59 37.45 50.81
N ASP A 551 -2.36 36.14 50.65
CA ASP A 551 -2.15 35.22 51.77
C ASP A 551 -0.71 35.29 52.36
N ASP A 552 0.21 35.98 51.68
CA ASP A 552 1.61 36.19 52.10
C ASP A 552 1.88 37.62 52.65
N TYR A 553 0.83 38.38 53.00
CA TYR A 553 0.91 39.73 53.59
C TYR A 553 0.29 39.85 54.99
#